data_AF-A0A367MB35-F1
#
_entry.id   AF-A0A367MB35-F1
#
_cell.length_a   1.000
_cell.length_b   1.000
_cell.length_c   1.000
_cell.angle_alpha   90.00
_cell.angle_beta   90.00
_cell.angle_gamma   90.00
#
_symmetry.space_group_name_H-M   'P 1'
#
loop_
_entity.id
_entity.type
_entity.pdbx_description
1 polymer ?
#
loop_
_entity_poly.entity_id
_entity_poly.type
_entity_poly.pdbx_seq_one_letter_code
_entity_poly.pdbx_strand_id
1 'polypeptide(L)' 'MSVIVERNGPVTTLVIARPERRNAVDRPTAQALADALREFEADDTARVAVLTGSGGNFCAGADLAA' A
#
# COMPACT_ATOMS: atom_id res chain seq x y z
N MET A 1 3.03 -7.59 -7.92
CA MET A 1 2.88 -7.23 -6.49
C MET A 1 1.83 -6.12 -6.43
N SER A 2 0.78 -6.26 -5.62
CA SER A 2 -0.33 -5.29 -5.57
C SER A 2 -0.08 -4.10 -4.62
N VAL A 3 1.04 -4.13 -3.89
CA VAL A 3 1.54 -3.05 -3.04
C VAL A 3 3.02 -2.87 -3.35
N ILE A 4 3.46 -1.62 -3.53
CA ILE A 4 4.87 -1.23 -3.67
C ILE A 4 5.25 -0.45 -2.41
N VAL A 5 6.45 -0.70 -1.88
CA VAL A 5 6.99 0.01 -0.72
C VAL A 5 8.23 0.77 -1.16
N GLU A 6 8.20 2.09 -1.01
CA GLU A 6 9.33 2.98 -1.28
C GLU A 6 9.80 3.61 0.03
N ARG A 7 11.11 3.67 0.25
CA ARG A 7 11.71 4.26 1.46
C ARG A 7 12.59 5.43 1.07
N ASN A 8 12.34 6.60 1.68
CA ASN A 8 13.12 7.81 1.49
C ASN A 8 13.43 8.43 2.86
N GLY A 9 14.60 8.09 3.39
CA GLY A 9 14.99 8.45 4.75
C GLY A 9 13.94 7.95 5.76
N PRO A 10 13.39 8.83 6.63
CA PRO A 10 12.42 8.43 7.64
C PRO A 10 10.99 8.24 7.08
N VAL A 11 10.76 8.43 5.79
CA VAL A 11 9.44 8.32 5.16
C VAL A 11 9.33 7.00 4.40
N THR A 12 8.27 6.23 4.69
CA THR A 12 7.89 5.03 3.94
C THR A 12 6.61 5.28 3.17
N THR A 13 6.64 5.14 1.85
CA THR A 13 5.47 5.28 0.98
C THR A 13 4.96 3.89 0.57
N LEU A 14 3.72 3.59 0.93
CA LEU A 14 2.97 2.41 0.55
C LEU A 14 2.07 2.78 -0.63
N VAL A 15 2.28 2.13 -1.78
CA VAL A 15 1.52 2.41 -3.02
C VAL A 15 0.68 1.20 -3.38
N ILE A 16 -0.64 1.34 -3.39
CA ILE A 16 -1.54 0.33 -3.98
C ILE A 16 -1.34 0.37 -5.50
N ALA A 17 -0.92 -0.76 -6.07
CA ALA A 17 -0.48 -0.87 -7.46
C ALA A 17 -1.38 -1.84 -8.26
N ARG A 18 -2.68 -1.53 -8.30
CA ARG A 18 -3.69 -2.22 -9.13
C ARG A 18 -4.49 -1.21 -9.97
N PRO A 19 -3.83 -0.37 -10.78
CA PRO A 19 -4.50 0.73 -11.48
C PRO A 19 -5.62 0.27 -12.42
N GLU A 20 -5.51 -0.93 -12.99
CA GLU A 20 -6.52 -1.58 -13.83
C GLU A 20 -7.81 -1.92 -13.08
N ARG A 21 -7.75 -2.02 -11.74
CA ARG A 21 -8.89 -2.17 -10.84
C ARG A 21 -9.16 -0.92 -10.01
N ARG A 22 -8.65 0.24 -10.44
CA ARG A 22 -8.71 1.51 -9.68
C ARG A 22 -8.25 1.34 -8.23
N ASN A 23 -7.23 0.51 -8.04
CA ASN A 23 -6.65 0.19 -6.74
C ASN A 23 -7.65 -0.41 -5.73
N ALA A 24 -8.67 -1.13 -6.21
CA ALA A 24 -9.53 -1.92 -5.33
C ALA A 24 -8.71 -2.95 -4.53
N VAL A 25 -9.14 -3.24 -3.31
CA VAL A 25 -8.41 -4.10 -2.36
C VAL A 25 -9.06 -5.48 -2.31
N ASP A 26 -8.34 -6.48 -2.82
CA ASP A 26 -8.63 -7.89 -2.62
C ASP A 26 -7.90 -8.43 -1.37
N ARG A 27 -8.14 -9.70 -1.00
CA ARG A 27 -7.53 -10.32 0.19
C ARG A 27 -6.00 -10.33 0.14
N PRO A 28 -5.33 -10.71 -0.98
CA PRO A 28 -3.88 -10.60 -1.08
C PRO A 28 -3.35 -9.17 -0.88
N THR A 29 -4.03 -8.17 -1.44
CA THR A 29 -3.63 -6.76 -1.29
C THR A 29 -3.80 -6.28 0.13
N ALA A 30 -4.89 -6.65 0.81
CA ALA A 30 -5.09 -6.35 2.22
C ALA A 30 -3.99 -6.97 3.09
N GLN A 31 -3.61 -8.22 2.82
CA GLN A 31 -2.51 -8.89 3.52
C GLN A 31 -1.17 -8.17 3.29
N ALA A 32 -0.85 -7.82 2.04
CA ALA A 32 0.37 -7.11 1.70
C ALA A 32 0.46 -5.72 2.35
N LEU A 33 -0.66 -4.98 2.42
CA LEU A 33 -0.73 -3.70 3.15
C LEU A 33 -0.49 -3.90 4.65
N ALA A 34 -1.12 -4.92 5.25
CA ALA A 34 -0.95 -5.23 6.66
C ALA A 34 0.49 -5.61 7.00
N ASP A 35 1.14 -6.40 6.14
CA ASP A 35 2.54 -6.79 6.32
C ASP A 35 3.47 -5.59 6.20
N ALA A 36 3.27 -4.73 5.19
CA ALA A 36 4.07 -3.52 5.02
C ALA A 36 3.91 -2.51 6.17
N LEU A 37 2.71 -2.41 6.75
CA LEU A 37 2.47 -1.58 7.93
C LEU A 37 3.17 -2.13 9.18
N ARG A 38 3.13 -3.46 9.40
CA ARG A 38 3.88 -4.09 10.50
C ARG A 38 5.39 -3.89 10.33
N GLU A 39 5.91 -3.99 9.11
CA GLU A 39 7.31 -3.69 8.82
C GLU A 39 7.66 -2.22 9.08
N PHE A 40 6.74 -1.29 8.79
CA PHE A 40 6.92 0.12 9.13
C PHE A 40 6.92 0.34 10.66
N GLU A 41 6.00 -0.28 11.39
CA GLU A 41 5.92 -0.20 12.86
C GLU A 41 7.17 -0.76 13.55
N ALA A 42 7.79 -1.78 12.98
CA ALA A 42 8.99 -2.41 13.50
C ALA A 42 10.30 -1.68 13.12
N ASP A 43 10.24 -0.65 12.27
CA ASP A 43 11.42 0.08 11.79
C ASP A 43 11.70 1.32 12.65
N ASP A 44 12.69 1.21 13.54
CA ASP A 44 13.15 2.29 14.42
C ASP A 44 13.72 3.51 13.69
N THR A 45 13.94 3.44 12.37
CA THR A 45 14.37 4.56 11.53
C THR A 45 13.21 5.26 10.82
N ALA A 46 12.07 4.59 10.66
CA ALA A 46 10.88 5.12 10.04
C ALA A 46 10.13 6.07 11.00
N ARG A 47 9.56 7.15 10.46
CA ARG A 47 8.84 8.18 11.23
C ARG A 47 7.46 8.49 10.66
N VAL A 48 7.29 8.37 9.34
CA VAL A 48 6.05 8.71 8.65
C VAL A 48 5.74 7.65 7.60
N ALA A 49 4.51 7.14 7.61
CA ALA A 49 3.95 6.31 6.55
C ALA A 49 3.03 7.16 5.66
N VAL A 50 3.24 7.10 4.35
CA VAL A 50 2.34 7.69 3.35
C VAL A 50 1.65 6.54 2.63
N LEU A 51 0.31 6.51 2.64
CA LEU A 51 -0.46 5.55 1.85
C LEU A 51 -1.04 6.26 0.63
N THR A 52 -0.81 5.72 -0.56
CA THR A 52 -1.33 6.27 -1.82
C THR A 52 -1.65 5.16 -2.83
N GLY A 53 -2.19 5.51 -3.99
CA GLY A 53 -2.46 4.59 -5.10
C GLY A 53 -1.77 5.03 -6.39
N SER A 54 -1.38 4.07 -7.22
CA SER A 54 -0.78 4.34 -8.53
C SER A 54 -1.84 4.66 -9.59
N GLY A 55 -1.42 5.24 -10.71
CA GLY A 55 -2.31 5.47 -11.85
C GLY A 55 -3.42 6.49 -11.62
N GLY A 56 -3.20 7.47 -10.72
CA GLY A 56 -4.07 8.63 -10.53
C GLY A 56 -5.32 8.41 -9.67
N ASN A 57 -5.53 7.20 -9.14
CA ASN A 57 -6.61 6.90 -8.21
C ASN A 57 -6.02 6.48 -6.87
N PHE A 58 -6.64 6.85 -5.75
CA PHE A 58 -6.24 6.35 -4.44
C PHE A 58 -6.63 4.87 -4.28
N CYS A 59 -7.92 4.60 -4.06
CA CYS A 59 -8.47 3.26 -3.85
C CYS A 59 -9.98 3.30 -4.11
N ALA A 60 -10.50 2.32 -4.85
CA ALA A 60 -11.93 2.17 -5.13
C ALA A 60 -12.71 1.43 -4.02
N GLY A 61 -12.06 1.05 -2.92
CA GLY A 61 -12.64 0.26 -1.83
C GLY A 61 -12.36 -1.24 -1.98
N ALA A 62 -13.25 -2.08 -1.45
CA ALA A 62 -13.13 -3.53 -1.58
C ALA A 62 -13.27 -3.98 -3.04
N ASP A 63 -12.49 -4.97 -3.45
CA ASP A 63 -12.64 -5.58 -4.77
C ASP A 63 -13.87 -6.51 -4.77
N LEU A 64 -14.92 -6.09 -5.46
CA LEU A 64 -16.20 -6.82 -5.53
C LEU A 64 -16.15 -8.03 -6.48
N ALA A 65 -15.06 -8.19 -7.24
CA ALA A 65 -14.88 -9.28 -8.19
C ALA A 65 -13.82 -10.30 -7.73
N ALA A 66 -13.31 -10.17 -6.50
CA ALA A 66 -12.23 -10.98 -5.93
C ALA A 66 -12.72 -12.26 -5.24
#